data_AF-E6QMN6-F1
#
_entry.id   AF-E6QMN6-F1
#
_cell.length_a   1.000
_cell.length_b   1.000
_cell.length_c   1.000
_cell.angle_alpha   90.00
_cell.angle_beta   90.00
_cell.angle_gamma   90.00
#
_symmetry.space_group_name_H-M   'P 1'
#
loop_
_entity.id
_entity.type
_entity.pdbx_description
1 polymer ?
#
loop_
_entity_poly.entity_id
_entity_poly.type
_entity_poly.pdbx_seq_one_letter_code
_entity_poly.pdbx_strand_id
1 'polypeptide(L)'
;MIVLQANHYMLAQSSATTTTGKHHVATKSPHIESQAQQQARANQLQQENDQLKQQLHDRDRQIQQALSAAQQAQAAAQQAQVAAQAAQASAQAASQGNKQNNDAVTNLQQAVQGVKADEEKSTADIIAVRQLGEGMRESYANPIAFKFKGIYITPGGFLAAETADRQRATGGGLNTPFNAIPFSASALGQQTEFVATGRQSRITLNVVGRIDHSTIGGYYEADFLNAGSTSNNNESNSYPLRQRQMWARYQQDRGFTIVGGQMWSLLTETTKGFENKSEAIPFTIDPQYTPGFIWVRQYGMRIYDNFLNKKLFMGVSFENPQMTFGGHGFSNNFTFGTAGNPGGLLNPDANYSINKAPDIIAKIAIEPGFGHYEVAGIAMFLRDRVYPNASTKSATGAYNDDKVAGAVEGAAWFPFKKGLYNIGFRGLYGQSVGRYGSSGLPDTTVHPDGTLAPLHNLSALGSLEFHPGKLDVYYYYGGDYAGRAAYLNTSGQPVGYGSPLFSNSGCNTETPPSSSPYGPGSLSSCTGDTRALTAHDVGFWYSFYRGSKGKLVYGMQYDYMQRKTWAGVGGQPEATDNMFWTSFRYYLP
;
A
#
# COMPACT_ATOMS: atom_id res chain seq x y z
N MET A 1 -46.98 3.25 -52.14
CA MET A 1 -46.27 3.34 -53.43
C MET A 1 -45.61 1.98 -53.64
N ILE A 2 -46.11 1.23 -54.63
CA ILE A 2 -45.59 -0.05 -55.12
C ILE A 2 -44.16 0.22 -55.65
N VAL A 3 -43.19 -0.72 -55.63
CA VAL A 3 -42.67 -1.38 -56.86
C VAL A 3 -41.42 -2.28 -56.65
N LEU A 4 -41.56 -3.53 -57.16
CA LEU A 4 -40.63 -4.46 -57.87
C LEU A 4 -39.41 -5.05 -57.10
N GLN A 5 -38.95 -6.30 -57.29
CA GLN A 5 -39.12 -7.39 -58.29
C GLN A 5 -38.41 -8.66 -57.69
N ALA A 6 -38.57 -9.94 -58.08
CA ALA A 6 -38.98 -10.60 -59.33
C ALA A 6 -39.30 -12.11 -59.14
N ASN A 7 -40.24 -12.59 -59.97
CA ASN A 7 -40.35 -13.85 -60.76
C ASN A 7 -40.13 -15.24 -60.11
N HIS A 8 -41.15 -16.13 -60.03
CA HIS A 8 -41.86 -16.94 -61.06
C HIS A 8 -41.11 -18.14 -61.64
N TYR A 9 -41.61 -19.35 -61.37
CA TYR A 9 -41.75 -20.57 -62.21
C TYR A 9 -42.49 -21.61 -61.34
N MET A 10 -43.30 -22.57 -61.78
CA MET A 10 -44.22 -22.76 -62.90
C MET A 10 -45.07 -23.99 -62.52
N LEU A 11 -46.30 -24.09 -63.04
CA LEU A 11 -47.22 -25.22 -62.85
C LEU A 11 -46.76 -26.48 -63.61
N ALA A 12 -47.11 -27.66 -63.08
CA ALA A 12 -47.40 -28.83 -63.90
C ALA A 12 -48.61 -29.59 -63.33
N GLN A 13 -49.59 -29.78 -64.22
CA GLN A 13 -50.91 -30.35 -64.00
C GLN A 13 -50.91 -31.89 -64.00
N SER A 14 -52.00 -32.38 -63.43
CA SER A 14 -52.56 -33.72 -63.40
C SER A 14 -52.50 -34.55 -64.69
N SER A 15 -52.48 -35.87 -64.52
CA SER A 15 -53.03 -36.83 -65.49
C SER A 15 -53.78 -37.95 -64.75
N ALA A 16 -55.00 -38.22 -65.20
CA ALA A 16 -55.93 -39.28 -64.77
C ALA A 16 -55.39 -40.69 -65.13
N THR A 17 -55.88 -41.87 -64.72
CA THR A 17 -57.21 -42.40 -64.35
C THR A 17 -56.96 -43.79 -63.72
N THR A 18 -57.88 -44.34 -62.92
CA THR A 18 -58.44 -45.72 -63.00
C THR A 18 -58.75 -46.31 -61.62
N THR A 19 -60.02 -46.71 -61.47
CA THR A 19 -60.66 -47.41 -60.36
C THR A 19 -60.31 -48.91 -60.33
N THR A 20 -59.87 -49.44 -59.19
CA THR A 20 -60.08 -50.84 -58.76
C THR A 20 -60.05 -50.93 -57.24
N GLY A 21 -60.87 -51.82 -56.67
CA GLY A 21 -61.21 -51.84 -55.26
C GLY A 21 -60.26 -52.61 -54.33
N LYS A 22 -60.25 -52.13 -53.08
CA LYS A 22 -59.99 -52.78 -51.77
C LYS A 22 -58.72 -53.64 -51.61
N HIS A 23 -57.78 -53.18 -50.78
CA HIS A 23 -57.57 -53.71 -49.42
C HIS A 23 -56.68 -52.78 -48.56
N HIS A 24 -57.05 -52.69 -47.29
CA HIS A 24 -56.50 -51.96 -46.13
C HIS A 24 -55.02 -51.49 -46.15
N VAL A 25 -54.79 -50.20 -45.85
CA VAL A 25 -53.90 -49.70 -44.77
C VAL A 25 -54.39 -48.31 -44.34
N ALA A 26 -54.61 -48.10 -43.05
CA ALA A 26 -54.98 -46.79 -42.48
C ALA A 26 -53.73 -46.01 -42.05
N THR A 27 -53.52 -44.82 -42.58
CA THR A 27 -52.54 -43.83 -42.09
C THR A 27 -53.26 -42.72 -41.32
N LYS A 28 -52.92 -42.59 -40.02
CA LYS A 28 -53.44 -41.59 -39.07
C LYS A 28 -52.71 -40.24 -39.21
N SER A 29 -53.47 -39.16 -39.10
CA SER A 29 -53.04 -37.86 -38.55
C SER A 29 -53.50 -37.72 -37.09
N PRO A 30 -53.11 -36.64 -36.38
CA PRO A 30 -52.00 -36.55 -35.45
C PRO A 30 -52.34 -37.02 -34.01
N HIS A 31 -51.28 -37.21 -33.21
CA HIS A 31 -51.27 -37.74 -31.85
C HIS A 31 -52.25 -37.05 -30.89
N ILE A 32 -53.16 -37.84 -30.31
CA ILE A 32 -53.79 -37.56 -29.02
C ILE A 32 -52.77 -38.02 -27.96
N GLU A 33 -52.26 -37.11 -27.12
CA GLU A 33 -51.42 -37.49 -25.96
C GLU A 33 -52.24 -38.41 -25.06
N SER A 34 -51.69 -39.59 -24.74
CA SER A 34 -52.37 -40.54 -23.86
C SER A 34 -52.53 -39.93 -22.46
N GLN A 35 -53.61 -40.26 -21.75
CA GLN A 35 -53.83 -39.82 -20.36
C GLN A 35 -52.63 -40.12 -19.44
N ALA A 36 -51.87 -41.18 -19.73
CA ALA A 36 -50.65 -41.54 -19.01
C ALA A 36 -49.49 -40.52 -19.19
N GLN A 37 -49.32 -39.94 -20.38
CA GLN A 37 -48.31 -38.90 -20.63
C GLN A 37 -48.69 -37.57 -19.97
N GLN A 38 -49.98 -37.23 -19.94
CA GLN A 38 -50.46 -36.06 -19.21
C GLN A 38 -50.25 -36.22 -17.70
N GLN A 39 -50.48 -37.42 -17.16
CA GLN A 39 -50.27 -37.70 -15.74
C GLN A 39 -48.78 -37.72 -15.35
N ALA A 40 -47.89 -38.21 -16.22
CA ALA A 40 -46.45 -38.12 -16.01
C ALA A 40 -45.95 -36.67 -16.01
N ARG A 41 -46.44 -35.84 -16.94
CA ARG A 41 -46.12 -34.40 -16.98
C ARG A 41 -46.64 -33.66 -15.74
N ALA A 42 -47.84 -34.01 -15.27
CA ALA A 42 -48.40 -33.45 -14.03
C ALA A 42 -47.55 -33.80 -12.80
N ASN A 43 -47.09 -35.05 -12.68
CA ASN A 43 -46.21 -35.47 -11.59
C ASN A 43 -44.83 -34.78 -11.63
N GLN A 44 -44.28 -34.57 -12.83
CA GLN A 44 -43.02 -33.86 -13.01
C GLN A 44 -43.15 -32.38 -12.62
N LEU A 45 -44.24 -31.71 -13.03
CA LEU A 45 -44.53 -30.34 -12.62
C LEU A 45 -44.77 -30.22 -11.11
N GLN A 46 -45.34 -31.24 -10.48
CA GLN A 46 -45.53 -31.29 -9.03
C GLN A 46 -44.16 -31.33 -8.30
N GLN A 47 -43.25 -32.19 -8.77
CA GLN A 47 -41.89 -32.28 -8.21
C GLN A 47 -41.09 -30.99 -8.38
N GLU A 48 -41.20 -30.35 -9.54
CA GLU A 48 -40.53 -29.07 -9.81
C GLU A 48 -41.09 -27.94 -8.93
N ASN A 49 -42.41 -27.92 -8.71
CA ASN A 49 -43.04 -26.97 -7.79
C ASN A 49 -42.58 -27.18 -6.33
N ASP A 50 -42.42 -28.42 -5.90
CA ASP A 50 -41.95 -28.72 -4.54
C ASP A 50 -40.47 -28.35 -4.36
N GLN A 51 -39.64 -28.54 -5.39
CA GLN A 51 -38.24 -28.09 -5.40
C GLN A 51 -38.13 -26.56 -5.37
N LEU A 52 -38.96 -25.85 -6.13
CA LEU A 52 -39.01 -24.39 -6.14
C LEU A 52 -39.47 -23.83 -4.79
N LYS A 53 -40.48 -24.44 -4.14
CA LYS A 53 -40.89 -24.06 -2.78
C LYS A 53 -39.75 -24.22 -1.78
N GLN A 54 -38.97 -25.28 -1.89
CA GLN A 54 -37.83 -25.51 -1.00
C GLN A 54 -36.72 -24.47 -1.20
N GLN A 55 -36.41 -24.11 -2.45
CA GLN A 55 -35.46 -23.04 -2.77
C GLN A 55 -35.92 -21.66 -2.27
N LEU A 56 -37.22 -21.37 -2.34
CA LEU A 56 -37.79 -20.13 -1.79
C LEU A 56 -37.65 -20.10 -0.26
N HIS A 57 -37.93 -21.20 0.43
CA HIS A 57 -37.71 -21.29 1.88
C HIS A 57 -36.24 -21.11 2.27
N ASP A 58 -35.29 -21.63 1.48
CA ASP A 58 -33.85 -21.44 1.73
C ASP A 58 -33.40 -19.99 1.49
N ARG A 59 -33.92 -19.35 0.43
CA ARG A 59 -33.72 -17.93 0.15
C ARG A 59 -34.28 -17.05 1.27
N ASP A 60 -35.47 -17.35 1.76
CA ASP A 60 -36.10 -16.59 2.86
C ASP A 60 -35.28 -16.69 4.15
N ARG A 61 -34.72 -17.89 4.45
CA ARG A 61 -33.80 -18.06 5.58
C ARG A 61 -32.50 -17.26 5.41
N GLN A 62 -31.92 -17.24 4.22
CA GLN A 62 -30.72 -16.44 3.94
C GLN A 62 -30.99 -14.94 4.02
N ILE A 63 -32.15 -14.48 3.54
CA ILE A 63 -32.56 -13.08 3.63
C ILE A 63 -32.78 -12.69 5.10
N GLN A 64 -33.42 -13.53 5.91
CA GLN A 64 -33.58 -13.27 7.35
C GLN A 64 -32.22 -13.21 8.07
N GLN A 65 -31.28 -14.09 7.73
CA GLN A 65 -29.91 -14.05 8.28
C GLN A 65 -29.18 -12.78 7.86
N ALA A 66 -29.26 -12.39 6.59
CA ALA A 66 -28.65 -11.15 6.09
C ALA A 66 -29.27 -9.89 6.74
N LEU A 67 -30.59 -9.88 6.96
CA LEU A 67 -31.29 -8.79 7.64
C LEU A 67 -30.83 -8.67 9.10
N SER A 68 -30.66 -9.80 9.80
CA SER A 68 -30.16 -9.83 11.17
C SER A 68 -28.71 -9.34 11.28
N ALA A 69 -27.85 -9.72 10.32
CA ALA A 69 -26.47 -9.24 10.26
C ALA A 69 -26.39 -7.74 9.94
N ALA A 70 -27.27 -7.24 9.06
CA ALA A 70 -27.37 -5.81 8.74
C ALA A 70 -27.85 -4.99 9.95
N GLN A 71 -28.82 -5.50 10.72
CA GLN A 71 -29.28 -4.87 11.96
C GLN A 71 -28.18 -4.85 13.04
N GLN A 72 -27.39 -5.93 13.16
CA GLN A 72 -26.24 -5.96 14.07
C GLN A 72 -25.14 -4.99 13.64
N ALA A 73 -24.86 -4.88 12.34
CA ALA A 73 -23.90 -3.92 11.81
C ALA A 73 -24.36 -2.46 12.03
N GLN A 74 -25.66 -2.19 11.89
CA GLN A 74 -26.22 -0.86 12.14
C GLN A 74 -26.23 -0.51 13.64
N ALA A 75 -26.49 -1.47 14.52
CA ALA A 75 -26.38 -1.30 15.97
C ALA A 75 -24.92 -1.07 16.41
N ALA A 76 -23.96 -1.77 15.81
CA ALA A 76 -22.52 -1.55 16.05
C ALA A 76 -22.07 -0.17 15.57
N ALA A 77 -22.58 0.31 14.42
CA ALA A 77 -22.31 1.64 13.91
C ALA A 77 -22.89 2.75 14.82
N GLN A 78 -24.10 2.54 15.36
CA GLN A 78 -24.70 3.45 16.34
C GLN A 78 -23.94 3.42 17.68
N GLN A 79 -23.51 2.25 18.16
CA GLN A 79 -22.67 2.16 19.35
C GLN A 79 -21.31 2.85 19.15
N ALA A 80 -20.70 2.75 17.97
CA ALA A 80 -19.47 3.46 17.64
C ALA A 80 -19.68 5.00 17.61
N GLN A 81 -20.81 5.48 17.09
CA GLN A 81 -21.17 6.90 17.14
C GLN A 81 -21.43 7.41 18.56
N VAL A 82 -22.14 6.64 19.38
CA VAL A 82 -22.39 6.97 20.80
C VAL A 82 -21.09 6.93 21.61
N ALA A 83 -20.18 5.99 21.33
CA ALA A 83 -18.85 5.95 21.95
C ALA A 83 -17.99 7.15 21.53
N ALA A 84 -18.07 7.57 20.27
CA ALA A 84 -17.39 8.78 19.79
C ALA A 84 -17.95 10.06 20.43
N GLN A 85 -19.27 10.16 20.61
CA GLN A 85 -19.91 11.28 21.31
C GLN A 85 -19.61 11.26 22.82
N ALA A 86 -19.54 10.10 23.47
CA ALA A 86 -19.11 9.95 24.85
C ALA A 86 -17.63 10.31 25.04
N ALA A 87 -16.77 10.01 24.07
CA ALA A 87 -15.38 10.44 24.04
C ALA A 87 -15.26 11.98 23.89
N GLN A 88 -16.13 12.61 23.10
CA GLN A 88 -16.22 14.07 22.99
C GLN A 88 -16.77 14.73 24.27
N ALA A 89 -17.78 14.14 24.92
CA ALA A 89 -18.35 14.64 26.18
C ALA A 89 -17.37 14.48 27.36
N SER A 90 -16.57 13.41 27.39
CA SER A 90 -15.51 13.21 28.39
C SER A 90 -14.32 14.15 28.17
N ALA A 91 -14.00 14.51 26.93
CA ALA A 91 -13.05 15.58 26.60
C ALA A 91 -13.56 16.97 27.06
N GLN A 92 -14.87 17.23 27.01
CA GLN A 92 -15.47 18.46 27.53
C GLN A 92 -15.58 18.45 29.06
N ALA A 93 -15.84 17.32 29.72
CA ALA A 93 -15.86 17.21 31.18
C ALA A 93 -14.46 17.37 31.79
N ALA A 94 -13.40 16.90 31.10
CA ALA A 94 -12.00 17.15 31.47
C ALA A 94 -11.63 18.64 31.47
N SER A 95 -12.35 19.48 30.71
CA SER A 95 -12.16 20.94 30.72
C SER A 95 -12.76 21.64 31.97
N GLN A 96 -13.72 21.00 32.66
CA GLN A 96 -14.30 21.53 33.91
C GLN A 96 -13.54 21.11 35.18
N GLY A 97 -12.85 19.95 35.16
CA GLY A 97 -11.95 19.52 36.24
C GLY A 97 -10.73 20.45 36.45
N ASN A 98 -10.37 21.24 35.43
CA ASN A 98 -9.31 22.25 35.52
C ASN A 98 -9.62 23.44 36.45
N LYS A 99 -10.86 23.61 36.91
CA LYS A 99 -11.18 24.62 37.94
C LYS A 99 -10.71 24.21 39.34
N GLN A 100 -10.71 22.92 39.68
CA GLN A 100 -10.24 22.43 40.99
C GLN A 100 -8.71 22.36 41.09
N ASN A 101 -8.00 22.15 39.97
CA ASN A 101 -6.53 22.18 39.94
C ASN A 101 -5.93 23.59 40.10
N ASN A 102 -6.67 24.64 39.76
CA ASN A 102 -6.20 26.03 39.95
C ASN A 102 -6.09 26.44 41.43
N ASP A 103 -6.91 25.85 42.32
CA ASP A 103 -6.84 26.12 43.76
C ASP A 103 -5.62 25.44 44.41
N ALA A 104 -5.20 24.27 43.91
CA ALA A 104 -3.98 23.58 44.35
C ALA A 104 -2.69 24.25 43.87
N VAL A 105 -2.70 24.87 42.68
CA VAL A 105 -1.55 25.59 42.09
C VAL A 105 -1.30 26.93 42.79
N THR A 106 -2.36 27.59 43.29
CA THR A 106 -2.24 28.86 44.03
C THR A 106 -1.57 28.65 45.41
N ASN A 107 -1.83 27.52 46.07
CA ASN A 107 -1.19 27.16 47.34
C ASN A 107 0.30 26.78 47.17
N LEU A 108 0.68 26.21 46.02
CA LEU A 108 2.07 25.86 45.74
C LEU A 108 2.94 27.09 45.39
N GLN A 109 2.34 28.13 44.80
CA GLN A 109 3.02 29.40 44.48
C GLN A 109 3.41 30.19 45.74
N GLN A 110 2.68 30.04 46.85
CA GLN A 110 3.04 30.64 48.14
C GLN A 110 4.20 29.91 48.84
N ALA A 111 4.38 28.60 48.60
CA ALA A 111 5.49 27.82 49.16
C ALA A 111 6.85 28.10 48.49
N VAL A 112 6.86 28.63 47.26
CA VAL A 112 8.10 28.87 46.47
C VAL A 112 8.71 30.26 46.74
N GLN A 113 7.99 31.17 47.41
CA GLN A 113 8.54 32.48 47.80
C GLN A 113 9.47 32.42 49.04
N GLY A 114 9.56 31.27 49.72
CA GLY A 114 10.40 31.07 50.90
C GLY A 114 11.82 30.53 50.63
N VAL A 115 12.20 30.21 49.39
CA VAL A 115 13.51 29.56 49.08
C VAL A 115 14.41 30.46 48.23
N LYS A 116 14.40 31.77 48.50
CA LYS A 116 15.36 32.73 47.95
C LYS A 116 16.06 33.49 49.07
N ALA A 117 16.98 32.81 49.74
CA ALA A 117 18.11 33.40 50.44
C ALA A 117 19.16 32.30 50.65
N ASP A 118 20.14 32.24 49.74
CA ASP A 118 21.58 32.20 50.07
C ASP A 118 22.39 31.78 48.82
N GLU A 119 23.24 32.69 48.39
CA GLU A 119 24.20 32.55 47.29
C GLU A 119 25.56 31.99 47.77
N GLU A 120 26.25 31.36 46.82
CA GLU A 120 27.72 31.27 46.62
C GLU A 120 28.45 29.91 46.80
N LYS A 121 28.73 29.34 45.62
CA LYS A 121 30.00 28.77 45.10
C LYS A 121 30.66 27.52 45.71
N SER A 122 30.98 26.63 44.76
CA SER A 122 32.21 25.81 44.63
C SER A 122 32.28 24.46 45.34
N THR A 123 32.06 23.36 44.60
CA THR A 123 32.93 22.15 44.54
C THR A 123 32.37 21.05 43.61
N ALA A 124 32.41 21.27 42.28
CA ALA A 124 32.23 20.19 41.29
C ALA A 124 33.01 20.44 39.97
N ASP A 125 33.32 21.71 39.64
CA ASP A 125 33.91 22.07 38.35
C ASP A 125 35.44 21.96 38.23
N ILE A 126 36.17 21.65 39.30
CA ILE A 126 37.65 21.58 39.22
C ILE A 126 38.17 20.18 38.80
N ILE A 127 37.36 19.13 38.91
CA ILE A 127 37.73 17.77 38.42
C ILE A 127 37.29 17.57 36.95
N ALA A 128 36.19 18.21 36.51
CA ALA A 128 35.68 18.13 35.14
C ALA A 128 36.56 18.90 34.12
N VAL A 129 37.18 20.01 34.53
CA VAL A 129 38.00 20.85 33.62
C VAL A 129 39.31 20.18 33.19
N ARG A 130 39.86 19.25 34.00
CA ARG A 130 41.07 18.49 33.62
C ARG A 130 40.76 17.36 32.63
N GLN A 131 39.58 16.74 32.71
CA GLN A 131 39.11 15.72 31.75
C GLN A 131 38.56 16.33 30.44
N LEU A 132 38.01 17.55 30.49
CA LEU A 132 37.62 18.32 29.31
C LEU A 132 38.83 18.68 28.42
N GLY A 133 40.03 18.85 28.98
CA GLY A 133 41.24 19.16 28.21
C GLY A 133 41.70 18.03 27.27
N GLU A 134 41.47 16.76 27.64
CA GLU A 134 41.81 15.60 26.82
C GLU A 134 40.67 15.22 25.86
N GLY A 135 39.41 15.24 26.32
CA GLY A 135 38.23 14.98 25.47
C GLY A 135 37.93 16.06 24.42
N MET A 136 38.29 17.33 24.69
CA MET A 136 38.19 18.38 23.68
C MET A 136 39.25 18.22 22.58
N ARG A 137 40.50 17.84 22.93
CA ARG A 137 41.54 17.56 21.93
C ARG A 137 41.14 16.40 21.01
N GLU A 138 40.47 15.39 21.54
CA GLU A 138 39.96 14.25 20.78
C GLU A 138 38.72 14.60 19.92
N SER A 139 37.86 15.51 20.39
CA SER A 139 36.72 16.07 19.64
C SER A 139 37.14 17.03 18.50
N TYR A 140 38.26 17.74 18.65
CA TYR A 140 38.88 18.51 17.56
C TYR A 140 39.64 17.62 16.57
N ALA A 141 40.19 16.48 17.01
CA ALA A 141 40.86 15.52 16.16
C ALA A 141 39.90 14.59 15.39
N ASN A 142 38.68 14.36 15.88
CA ASN A 142 37.66 13.51 15.26
C ASN A 142 36.24 14.11 15.39
N PRO A 143 35.93 15.24 14.72
CA PRO A 143 34.61 15.87 14.83
C PRO A 143 33.51 15.02 14.16
N ILE A 144 32.43 14.73 14.90
CA ILE A 144 31.22 14.03 14.38
C ILE A 144 30.46 14.91 13.36
N ALA A 145 30.64 16.23 13.45
CA ALA A 145 30.14 17.20 12.50
C ALA A 145 31.19 18.28 12.27
N PHE A 146 31.38 18.72 11.03
CA PHE A 146 32.22 19.89 10.77
C PHE A 146 31.37 21.16 10.70
N LYS A 147 31.94 22.26 11.24
CA LYS A 147 31.28 23.56 11.29
C LYS A 147 31.70 24.39 10.08
N PHE A 148 30.74 24.84 9.28
CA PHE A 148 30.98 25.71 8.13
C PHE A 148 30.12 26.96 8.27
N LYS A 149 30.70 28.16 8.36
CA LYS A 149 29.95 29.43 8.44
C LYS A 149 28.79 29.45 9.46
N GLY A 150 28.93 28.77 10.60
CA GLY A 150 27.90 28.73 11.65
C GLY A 150 26.87 27.60 11.53
N ILE A 151 26.89 26.81 10.44
CA ILE A 151 26.11 25.58 10.31
C ILE A 151 26.96 24.35 10.66
N TYR A 152 26.30 23.32 11.20
CA TYR A 152 26.86 22.00 11.45
C TYR A 152 26.47 21.06 10.32
N ILE A 153 27.45 20.35 9.78
CA ILE A 153 27.26 19.36 8.72
C ILE A 153 27.73 18.00 9.26
N THR A 154 26.81 17.06 9.34
CA THR A 154 27.04 15.69 9.82
C THR A 154 26.91 14.73 8.62
N PRO A 155 28.03 14.25 8.04
CA PRO A 155 27.98 13.14 7.10
C PRO A 155 27.59 11.85 7.83
N GLY A 156 27.03 10.89 7.10
CA GLY A 156 26.68 9.60 7.67
C GLY A 156 26.26 8.61 6.60
N GLY A 157 25.55 7.57 7.03
CA GLY A 157 25.09 6.49 6.17
C GLY A 157 25.83 5.18 6.47
N PHE A 158 25.87 4.28 5.50
CA PHE A 158 26.52 2.99 5.67
C PHE A 158 26.97 2.39 4.33
N LEU A 159 27.99 1.55 4.39
CA LEU A 159 28.35 0.65 3.29
C LEU A 159 27.75 -0.72 3.57
N ALA A 160 27.22 -1.38 2.54
CA ALA A 160 26.54 -2.66 2.65
C ALA A 160 27.09 -3.70 1.67
N ALA A 161 27.15 -4.95 2.12
CA ALA A 161 27.24 -6.13 1.28
C ALA A 161 26.03 -7.00 1.59
N GLU A 162 25.17 -7.23 0.60
CA GLU A 162 23.87 -7.86 0.80
C GLU A 162 23.62 -8.96 -0.19
N THR A 163 22.85 -9.95 0.25
CA THR A 163 22.38 -11.05 -0.59
C THR A 163 20.89 -11.26 -0.41
N ALA A 164 20.24 -11.79 -1.44
CA ALA A 164 18.89 -12.33 -1.42
C ALA A 164 18.91 -13.71 -2.10
N ASP A 165 18.32 -14.70 -1.46
CA ASP A 165 18.04 -16.02 -2.02
C ASP A 165 16.53 -16.24 -1.99
N ARG A 166 15.95 -16.58 -3.13
CA ARG A 166 14.50 -16.71 -3.29
C ARG A 166 14.15 -18.06 -3.86
N GLN A 167 13.10 -18.67 -3.35
CA GLN A 167 12.55 -19.89 -3.91
C GLN A 167 12.03 -19.68 -5.33
N ARG A 168 11.54 -18.47 -5.65
CA ARG A 168 11.06 -18.11 -6.98
C ARG A 168 11.82 -16.93 -7.56
N ALA A 169 12.22 -17.06 -8.82
CA ALA A 169 12.91 -16.01 -9.52
C ALA A 169 11.96 -14.85 -9.83
N THR A 170 12.42 -13.63 -9.62
CA THR A 170 11.64 -12.43 -9.98
C THR A 170 12.25 -11.70 -11.17
N GLY A 171 13.47 -12.07 -11.59
CA GLY A 171 14.29 -11.28 -12.52
C GLY A 171 14.74 -9.96 -11.88
N GLY A 172 14.67 -9.88 -10.56
CA GLY A 172 14.80 -8.66 -9.77
C GLY A 172 16.18 -8.49 -9.12
N GLY A 173 16.36 -7.34 -8.46
CA GLY A 173 17.52 -7.09 -7.60
C GLY A 173 17.25 -7.49 -6.14
N LEU A 174 17.85 -6.75 -5.20
CA LEU A 174 17.57 -6.88 -3.76
C LEU A 174 16.10 -6.61 -3.41
N ASN A 175 15.50 -5.63 -4.08
CA ASN A 175 14.13 -5.16 -3.84
C ASN A 175 13.12 -6.17 -4.38
N THR A 176 12.33 -6.79 -3.51
CA THR A 176 11.35 -7.79 -3.95
C THR A 176 10.13 -7.12 -4.57
N PRO A 177 9.77 -7.43 -5.83
CA PRO A 177 8.54 -6.94 -6.42
C PRO A 177 7.36 -7.83 -5.97
N PHE A 178 6.87 -7.65 -4.74
CA PHE A 178 5.86 -8.52 -4.11
C PHE A 178 4.67 -8.88 -5.01
N ASN A 179 4.09 -7.89 -5.70
CA ASN A 179 2.95 -8.09 -6.60
C ASN A 179 3.30 -8.81 -7.93
N ALA A 180 4.59 -8.97 -8.23
CA ALA A 180 5.09 -9.67 -9.41
C ALA A 180 5.66 -11.06 -9.08
N ILE A 181 5.57 -11.52 -7.82
CA ILE A 181 6.02 -12.87 -7.47
C ILE A 181 5.27 -13.89 -8.34
N PRO A 182 6.02 -14.72 -9.10
CA PRO A 182 5.42 -15.56 -10.12
C PRO A 182 4.60 -16.72 -9.55
N PHE A 183 3.55 -17.13 -10.27
CA PHE A 183 2.88 -18.39 -9.99
C PHE A 183 3.77 -19.58 -10.34
N SER A 184 3.54 -20.71 -9.66
CA SER A 184 4.32 -21.94 -9.85
C SER A 184 4.36 -22.40 -11.31
N ALA A 185 3.30 -22.20 -12.10
CA ALA A 185 3.31 -22.66 -13.47
C ALA A 185 4.16 -21.80 -14.42
N SER A 186 4.61 -20.61 -14.01
CA SER A 186 5.51 -19.83 -14.86
C SER A 186 6.94 -20.34 -14.75
N ALA A 187 7.73 -20.19 -15.82
CA ALA A 187 9.14 -20.61 -15.84
C ALA A 187 9.96 -20.00 -14.69
N LEU A 188 9.72 -18.73 -14.35
CA LEU A 188 10.38 -18.06 -13.22
C LEU A 188 9.92 -18.61 -11.87
N GLY A 189 8.67 -19.07 -11.77
CA GLY A 189 8.14 -19.73 -10.57
C GLY A 189 8.75 -21.12 -10.31
N GLN A 190 9.46 -21.69 -11.28
CA GLN A 190 10.16 -22.98 -11.21
C GLN A 190 11.67 -22.85 -10.95
N GLN A 191 12.17 -21.62 -10.82
CA GLN A 191 13.60 -21.34 -10.66
C GLN A 191 13.84 -20.61 -9.34
N THR A 192 14.90 -20.99 -8.65
CA THR A 192 15.43 -20.22 -7.51
C THR A 192 16.28 -19.06 -8.01
N GLU A 193 16.39 -17.98 -7.24
CA GLU A 193 17.17 -16.79 -7.60
C GLU A 193 18.09 -16.36 -6.46
N PHE A 194 19.38 -16.22 -6.77
CA PHE A 194 20.37 -15.63 -5.88
C PHE A 194 20.82 -14.27 -6.43
N VAL A 195 20.81 -13.26 -5.56
CA VAL A 195 21.28 -11.90 -5.86
C VAL A 195 22.29 -11.50 -4.81
N ALA A 196 23.40 -10.90 -5.22
CA ALA A 196 24.38 -10.27 -4.33
C ALA A 196 24.73 -8.87 -4.83
N THR A 197 24.79 -7.88 -3.94
CA THR A 197 25.12 -6.50 -4.32
C THR A 197 25.46 -5.60 -3.14
N GLY A 198 26.15 -4.49 -3.40
CA GLY A 198 26.38 -3.42 -2.44
C GLY A 198 25.46 -2.20 -2.61
N ARG A 199 24.46 -2.27 -3.50
CA ARG A 199 23.66 -1.12 -3.95
C ARG A 199 22.84 -0.42 -2.86
N GLN A 200 22.54 -1.09 -1.76
CA GLN A 200 21.82 -0.49 -0.63
C GLN A 200 22.72 0.41 0.24
N SER A 201 24.04 0.43 -0.03
CA SER A 201 24.96 1.41 0.56
C SER A 201 24.38 2.81 0.43
N ARG A 202 24.41 3.54 1.55
CA ARG A 202 23.67 4.78 1.74
C ARG A 202 24.60 5.91 2.12
N ILE A 203 24.37 7.05 1.50
CA ILE A 203 25.06 8.31 1.80
C ILE A 203 24.05 9.24 2.45
N THR A 204 24.41 9.86 3.56
CA THR A 204 23.56 10.86 4.22
C THR A 204 24.31 12.11 4.58
N LEU A 205 23.64 13.26 4.52
CA LEU A 205 24.14 14.53 5.00
C LEU A 205 23.04 15.23 5.82
N ASN A 206 23.33 15.55 7.07
CA ASN A 206 22.44 16.30 7.94
C ASN A 206 23.04 17.69 8.19
N VAL A 207 22.30 18.74 7.84
CA VAL A 207 22.75 20.12 7.94
C VAL A 207 21.86 20.86 8.93
N VAL A 208 22.45 21.53 9.91
CA VAL A 208 21.72 22.25 10.97
C VAL A 208 22.39 23.59 11.29
N GLY A 209 21.61 24.66 11.24
CA GLY A 209 21.97 26.00 11.68
C GLY A 209 21.06 26.47 12.80
N ARG A 210 21.66 26.92 13.89
CA ARG A 210 20.93 27.55 15.01
C ARG A 210 20.78 29.05 14.74
N ILE A 211 19.55 29.53 14.83
CA ILE A 211 19.22 30.96 14.89
C ILE A 211 18.47 31.22 16.20
N ASP A 212 18.36 32.48 16.63
CA ASP A 212 17.92 32.88 17.97
C ASP A 212 16.92 31.94 18.68
N HIS A 213 15.66 31.91 18.23
CA HIS A 213 14.60 31.04 18.77
C HIS A 213 14.14 29.95 17.79
N SER A 214 14.99 29.58 16.83
CA SER A 214 14.65 28.56 15.83
C SER A 214 15.86 27.78 15.30
N THR A 215 15.60 26.70 14.61
CA THR A 215 16.60 25.91 13.91
C THR A 215 16.20 25.83 12.45
N ILE A 216 17.16 26.10 11.57
CA ILE A 216 17.05 25.81 10.14
C ILE A 216 17.90 24.59 9.83
N GLY A 217 17.46 23.74 8.91
CA GLY A 217 18.25 22.58 8.56
C GLY A 217 17.77 21.90 7.30
N GLY A 218 18.46 20.84 6.94
CA GLY A 218 18.09 19.99 5.83
C GLY A 218 18.75 18.62 5.93
N TYR A 219 18.24 17.71 5.11
CA TYR A 219 18.70 16.34 5.06
C TYR A 219 18.77 15.87 3.62
N TYR A 220 19.87 15.18 3.32
CA TYR A 220 20.10 14.48 2.08
C TYR A 220 20.33 13.00 2.38
N GLU A 221 19.66 12.12 1.66
CA GLU A 221 19.82 10.67 1.71
C GLU A 221 19.75 10.10 0.28
N ALA A 222 20.72 9.26 -0.08
CA ALA A 222 20.78 8.57 -1.37
C ALA A 222 21.32 7.14 -1.26
N ASP A 223 20.95 6.28 -2.21
CA ASP A 223 21.48 4.90 -2.39
C ASP A 223 21.72 4.58 -3.87
N PHE A 224 22.09 3.35 -4.23
CA PHE A 224 22.36 2.93 -5.61
C PHE A 224 21.32 1.90 -6.13
N LEU A 225 20.12 1.88 -5.54
CA LEU A 225 19.05 0.96 -5.92
C LEU A 225 18.22 1.44 -7.13
N ASN A 226 18.62 2.52 -7.82
CA ASN A 226 18.04 2.89 -9.11
C ASN A 226 18.56 1.96 -10.23
N ALA A 227 17.81 1.82 -11.31
CA ALA A 227 18.24 1.13 -12.53
C ALA A 227 18.41 2.17 -13.65
N GLY A 228 19.62 2.29 -14.20
CA GLY A 228 19.89 3.06 -15.41
C GLY A 228 19.78 2.18 -16.66
N SER A 229 19.64 2.78 -17.84
CA SER A 229 19.56 2.06 -19.12
C SER A 229 20.78 1.18 -19.40
N THR A 230 21.96 1.57 -18.91
CA THR A 230 23.21 0.81 -19.03
C THR A 230 23.52 -0.06 -17.80
N SER A 231 22.68 -0.05 -16.77
CA SER A 231 22.92 -0.78 -15.53
C SER A 231 22.65 -2.28 -15.70
N ASN A 232 23.69 -3.10 -15.55
CA ASN A 232 23.60 -4.55 -15.61
C ASN A 232 24.72 -5.20 -14.79
N ASN A 233 24.62 -6.52 -14.59
CA ASN A 233 25.58 -7.30 -13.82
C ASN A 233 26.62 -8.06 -14.68
N ASN A 234 26.77 -7.70 -15.97
CA ASN A 234 27.55 -8.52 -16.91
C ASN A 234 29.06 -8.20 -16.89
N GLU A 235 29.45 -7.01 -16.43
CA GLU A 235 30.84 -6.56 -16.49
C GLU A 235 31.23 -5.69 -15.28
N SER A 236 30.74 -4.44 -15.22
CA SER A 236 31.23 -3.42 -14.27
C SER A 236 30.20 -2.94 -13.23
N ASN A 237 28.99 -3.51 -13.23
CA ASN A 237 27.91 -3.22 -12.28
C ASN A 237 27.74 -1.71 -11.97
N SER A 238 27.55 -0.92 -13.03
CA SER A 238 27.43 0.54 -12.95
C SER A 238 25.98 0.98 -12.72
N TYR A 239 25.64 1.31 -11.46
CA TYR A 239 24.30 1.74 -11.07
C TYR A 239 24.25 3.24 -10.74
N PRO A 240 23.26 3.99 -11.25
CA PRO A 240 23.11 5.41 -10.93
C PRO A 240 22.65 5.61 -9.49
N LEU A 241 23.04 6.75 -8.93
CA LEU A 241 22.60 7.19 -7.61
C LEU A 241 21.07 7.48 -7.62
N ARG A 242 20.37 7.04 -6.59
CA ARG A 242 18.95 7.24 -6.35
C ARG A 242 18.74 8.24 -5.22
N GLN A 243 17.95 9.28 -5.48
CA GLN A 243 17.44 10.14 -4.41
C GLN A 243 16.48 9.37 -3.49
N ARG A 244 16.64 9.51 -2.18
CA ARG A 244 15.72 8.94 -1.19
C ARG A 244 15.00 10.02 -0.39
N GLN A 245 15.74 10.87 0.29
CA GLN A 245 15.21 12.01 1.03
C GLN A 245 16.04 13.26 0.73
N MET A 246 15.38 14.36 0.42
CA MET A 246 16.00 15.64 0.07
C MET A 246 15.04 16.75 0.53
N TRP A 247 15.21 17.24 1.75
CA TRP A 247 14.28 18.21 2.34
C TRP A 247 14.98 19.26 3.19
N ALA A 248 14.31 20.40 3.36
CA ALA A 248 14.69 21.49 4.25
C ALA A 248 13.62 21.68 5.33
N ARG A 249 14.03 22.19 6.49
CA ARG A 249 13.19 22.39 7.66
C ARG A 249 13.47 23.73 8.33
N TYR A 250 12.41 24.38 8.77
CA TYR A 250 12.43 25.44 9.77
C TYR A 250 11.63 24.98 10.98
N GLN A 251 12.20 25.09 12.18
CA GLN A 251 11.58 24.64 13.42
C GLN A 251 11.81 25.67 14.52
N GLN A 252 10.75 26.13 15.17
CA GLN A 252 10.83 27.00 16.35
C GLN A 252 11.11 26.18 17.61
N ASP A 253 11.69 26.81 18.63
CA ASP A 253 11.93 26.14 19.92
C ASP A 253 10.62 25.74 20.62
N ARG A 254 9.56 26.52 20.38
CA ARG A 254 8.19 26.26 20.84
C ARG A 254 7.52 25.13 20.03
N GLY A 255 8.07 24.82 18.86
CA GLY A 255 7.88 23.59 18.10
C GLY A 255 7.01 23.66 16.85
N PHE A 256 6.49 24.84 16.49
CA PHE A 256 6.00 25.09 15.14
C PHE A 256 7.08 24.74 14.11
N THR A 257 6.73 23.89 13.15
CA THR A 257 7.67 23.31 12.20
C THR A 257 7.09 23.31 10.79
N ILE A 258 7.91 23.72 9.82
CA ILE A 258 7.64 23.59 8.39
C ILE A 258 8.76 22.77 7.77
N VAL A 259 8.40 21.80 6.94
CA VAL A 259 9.34 20.94 6.19
C VAL A 259 8.91 20.88 4.74
N GLY A 260 9.85 20.99 3.81
CA GLY A 260 9.57 20.93 2.37
C GLY A 260 10.64 20.15 1.61
N GLY A 261 10.23 19.32 0.65
CA GLY A 261 11.11 18.53 -0.22
C GLY A 261 10.70 17.07 -0.31
N GLN A 262 11.56 16.19 -0.83
CA GLN A 262 11.28 14.76 -0.88
C GLN A 262 11.54 14.11 0.49
N MET A 263 10.50 13.56 1.11
CA MET A 263 10.59 12.92 2.43
C MET A 263 9.61 11.77 2.54
N TRP A 264 9.62 11.05 3.67
CA TRP A 264 8.57 10.10 3.99
C TRP A 264 7.22 10.82 4.13
N SER A 265 6.17 10.21 3.56
CA SER A 265 4.80 10.71 3.72
C SER A 265 4.46 10.90 5.19
N LEU A 266 3.62 11.89 5.50
CA LEU A 266 3.03 12.05 6.83
C LEU A 266 2.23 10.83 7.28
N LEU A 267 1.77 9.97 6.37
CA LEU A 267 1.16 8.67 6.71
C LEU A 267 2.16 7.65 7.26
N THR A 268 3.46 7.82 7.04
CA THR A 268 4.48 6.92 7.58
C THR A 268 4.56 7.13 9.09
N GLU A 269 4.34 6.06 9.87
CA GLU A 269 4.38 6.13 11.33
C GLU A 269 5.74 6.65 11.83
N THR A 270 5.70 7.52 12.83
CA THR A 270 6.89 7.96 13.55
C THR A 270 6.96 7.37 14.95
N THR A 271 8.15 7.35 15.52
CA THR A 271 8.37 6.98 16.92
C THR A 271 8.21 8.18 17.85
N LYS A 272 8.14 9.40 17.29
CA LYS A 272 8.05 10.65 18.06
C LYS A 272 7.47 11.82 17.26
N GLY A 273 6.39 12.40 17.77
CA GLY A 273 5.71 13.55 17.20
C GLY A 273 5.45 13.38 15.71
N PHE A 274 5.97 14.31 14.89
CA PHE A 274 6.09 14.14 13.43
C PHE A 274 7.51 14.45 12.96
N GLU A 275 8.51 14.17 13.81
CA GLU A 275 9.89 14.54 13.57
C GLU A 275 10.44 13.73 12.38
N ASN A 276 10.91 14.39 11.32
CA ASN A 276 11.62 13.69 10.25
C ASN A 276 12.84 12.95 10.82
N LYS A 277 13.14 11.77 10.27
CA LYS A 277 14.17 10.82 10.76
C LYS A 277 13.78 10.05 12.02
N SER A 278 12.55 10.17 12.49
CA SER A 278 12.00 9.33 13.56
C SER A 278 11.03 8.28 13.04
N GLU A 279 10.95 8.09 11.72
CA GLU A 279 10.06 7.10 11.10
C GLU A 279 10.33 5.70 11.63
N ALA A 280 9.28 4.99 12.02
CA ALA A 280 9.33 3.61 12.51
C ALA A 280 9.46 2.64 11.31
N ILE A 281 10.64 2.63 10.69
CA ILE A 281 10.97 1.83 9.51
C ILE A 281 11.28 0.38 9.94
N PRO A 282 10.69 -0.64 9.29
CA PRO A 282 11.02 -2.05 9.54
C PRO A 282 12.53 -2.32 9.44
N PHE A 283 13.05 -3.18 10.32
CA PHE A 283 14.44 -3.64 10.31
C PHE A 283 14.78 -4.64 9.19
N THR A 284 13.89 -4.84 8.24
CA THR A 284 14.13 -5.71 7.09
C THR A 284 15.40 -5.31 6.34
N ILE A 285 16.08 -6.33 5.81
CA ILE A 285 17.15 -6.18 4.83
C ILE A 285 16.55 -5.86 3.47
N ASP A 286 15.44 -6.50 3.09
CA ASP A 286 14.72 -6.18 1.85
C ASP A 286 14.37 -4.67 1.82
N PRO A 287 14.86 -3.90 0.82
CA PRO A 287 14.61 -2.47 0.72
C PRO A 287 13.15 -2.12 0.33
N GLN A 288 12.33 -3.11 -0.05
CA GLN A 288 10.89 -2.96 -0.23
C GLN A 288 10.10 -3.06 1.08
N TYR A 289 10.79 -3.40 2.19
CA TYR A 289 10.19 -3.60 3.51
C TYR A 289 9.28 -4.84 3.55
N THR A 290 8.12 -4.72 4.20
CA THR A 290 7.17 -5.81 4.46
C THR A 290 5.79 -5.36 3.98
N PRO A 291 5.02 -6.19 3.26
CA PRO A 291 3.60 -5.95 3.00
C PRO A 291 2.86 -5.44 4.24
N GLY A 292 2.06 -4.38 4.09
CA GLY A 292 1.38 -3.71 5.19
C GLY A 292 2.16 -2.56 5.85
N PHE A 293 3.47 -2.43 5.63
CA PHE A 293 4.18 -1.21 5.98
C PHE A 293 3.71 -0.08 5.06
N ILE A 294 3.21 1.01 5.68
CA ILE A 294 2.64 2.18 5.02
C ILE A 294 3.75 3.19 4.76
N TRP A 295 4.07 3.41 3.50
CA TRP A 295 5.04 4.40 3.11
C TRP A 295 4.95 4.82 1.65
N VAL A 296 5.36 6.06 1.41
CA VAL A 296 5.94 6.51 0.15
C VAL A 296 7.02 7.54 0.49
N ARG A 297 8.02 7.67 -0.38
CA ARG A 297 8.95 8.79 -0.34
C ARG A 297 8.69 9.66 -1.56
N GLN A 298 8.20 10.87 -1.33
CA GLN A 298 7.77 11.77 -2.38
C GLN A 298 7.94 13.22 -1.95
N TYR A 299 7.82 14.16 -2.89
CA TYR A 299 7.73 15.56 -2.54
C TYR A 299 6.57 15.77 -1.56
N GLY A 300 6.84 16.52 -0.49
CA GLY A 300 5.85 16.92 0.49
C GLY A 300 6.18 18.29 1.07
N MET A 301 5.14 19.01 1.46
CA MET A 301 5.22 20.19 2.31
C MET A 301 4.39 19.93 3.56
N ARG A 302 5.05 19.82 4.71
CA ARG A 302 4.44 19.50 6.01
C ARG A 302 4.51 20.70 6.93
N ILE A 303 3.39 21.00 7.59
CA ILE A 303 3.30 22.03 8.64
C ILE A 303 2.72 21.34 9.87
N TYR A 304 3.39 21.49 11.02
CA TYR A 304 2.89 20.93 12.27
C TYR A 304 3.33 21.72 13.48
N ASP A 305 2.63 21.50 14.58
CA ASP A 305 3.01 22.02 15.89
C ASP A 305 2.77 20.97 16.97
N ASN A 306 3.28 21.24 18.16
CA ASN A 306 3.09 20.44 19.36
C ASN A 306 2.37 21.29 20.42
N PHE A 307 1.61 20.61 21.26
CA PHE A 307 0.78 21.19 22.30
C PHE A 307 0.93 20.38 23.58
N LEU A 308 0.43 20.93 24.69
CA LEU A 308 0.37 20.26 25.98
C LEU A 308 1.74 19.72 26.45
N ASN A 309 2.79 20.56 26.32
CA ASN A 309 4.17 20.20 26.63
C ASN A 309 4.65 18.97 25.83
N LYS A 310 4.48 18.99 24.49
CA LYS A 310 4.89 17.92 23.56
C LYS A 310 4.18 16.58 23.77
N LYS A 311 2.95 16.60 24.26
CA LYS A 311 2.12 15.39 24.40
C LYS A 311 1.07 15.22 23.32
N LEU A 312 0.79 16.29 22.57
CA LEU A 312 -0.14 16.31 21.46
C LEU A 312 0.56 16.97 20.27
N PHE A 313 0.47 16.38 19.10
CA PHE A 313 0.99 16.92 17.85
C PHE A 313 -0.14 16.96 16.84
N MET A 314 -0.20 18.04 16.07
CA MET A 314 -1.17 18.18 14.99
C MET A 314 -0.48 18.75 13.76
N GLY A 315 -0.76 18.18 12.60
CA GLY A 315 -0.08 18.54 11.37
C GLY A 315 -0.89 18.25 10.12
N VAL A 316 -0.50 18.93 9.06
CA VAL A 316 -1.01 18.74 7.70
C VAL A 316 0.17 18.62 6.73
N SER A 317 0.04 17.79 5.70
CA SER A 317 0.94 17.77 4.57
C SER A 317 0.20 17.85 3.23
N PHE A 318 0.87 18.49 2.27
CA PHE A 318 0.51 18.50 0.87
C PHE A 318 1.58 17.71 0.12
N GLU A 319 1.21 16.59 -0.48
CA GLU A 319 2.16 15.62 -1.02
C GLU A 319 1.94 15.38 -2.51
N ASN A 320 3.03 15.04 -3.20
CA ASN A 320 2.99 14.83 -4.63
C ASN A 320 2.06 13.67 -4.99
N PRO A 321 1.03 13.91 -5.80
CA PRO A 321 0.06 12.90 -6.15
C PRO A 321 0.64 11.99 -7.24
N GLN A 322 0.35 10.71 -7.14
CA GLN A 322 0.47 9.73 -8.22
C GLN A 322 -0.62 8.68 -8.01
N MET A 323 -0.98 7.98 -9.08
CA MET A 323 -1.97 6.92 -9.02
C MET A 323 -1.46 5.68 -9.75
N THR A 324 -1.62 4.53 -9.13
CA THR A 324 -1.42 3.22 -9.73
C THR A 324 -2.74 2.67 -10.26
N PHE A 325 -2.70 2.02 -11.42
CA PHE A 325 -3.88 1.53 -12.11
C PHE A 325 -3.80 0.02 -12.29
N GLY A 326 -4.92 -0.67 -12.09
CA GLY A 326 -5.06 -2.10 -12.34
C GLY A 326 -6.41 -2.45 -12.96
N GLY A 327 -6.52 -3.68 -13.43
CA GLY A 327 -7.74 -4.23 -14.01
C GLY A 327 -7.63 -4.53 -15.49
N HIS A 328 -8.71 -5.03 -16.07
CA HIS A 328 -8.76 -5.61 -17.41
C HIS A 328 -10.10 -5.33 -18.09
N GLY A 329 -10.18 -5.69 -19.38
CA GLY A 329 -11.43 -5.69 -20.15
C GLY A 329 -11.98 -4.31 -20.52
N PHE A 330 -11.23 -3.25 -20.24
CA PHE A 330 -11.63 -1.88 -20.53
C PHE A 330 -11.47 -1.51 -22.00
N SER A 331 -12.26 -0.52 -22.44
CA SER A 331 -12.16 0.04 -23.80
C SER A 331 -11.14 1.17 -23.84
N ASN A 332 -10.66 1.51 -25.05
CA ASN A 332 -9.82 2.69 -25.27
C ASN A 332 -10.65 3.98 -25.30
N ASN A 333 -11.43 4.23 -24.25
CA ASN A 333 -12.34 5.36 -24.11
C ASN A 333 -11.97 6.32 -22.97
N PHE A 334 -10.75 6.23 -22.44
CA PHE A 334 -10.28 7.11 -21.38
C PHE A 334 -8.76 7.27 -21.38
N THR A 335 -8.27 8.33 -20.73
CA THR A 335 -6.87 8.48 -20.34
C THR A 335 -6.76 9.26 -19.03
N PHE A 336 -5.80 8.89 -18.18
CA PHE A 336 -5.50 9.58 -16.92
C PHE A 336 -4.01 9.85 -16.76
N GLY A 337 -3.20 9.51 -17.76
CA GLY A 337 -1.75 9.44 -17.64
C GLY A 337 -1.04 9.35 -18.98
N THR A 338 0.28 9.33 -18.91
CA THR A 338 1.16 9.19 -20.07
C THR A 338 2.42 8.42 -19.68
N ALA A 339 3.09 7.82 -20.66
CA ALA A 339 4.49 7.46 -20.53
C ALA A 339 5.32 8.70 -20.18
N GLY A 340 6.44 8.51 -19.48
CA GLY A 340 7.33 9.62 -19.12
C GLY A 340 7.85 10.35 -20.35
N ASN A 341 7.87 11.68 -20.29
CA ASN A 341 8.46 12.52 -21.33
C ASN A 341 9.95 12.76 -21.01
N PRO A 342 10.90 12.26 -21.83
CA PRO A 342 12.33 12.47 -21.58
C PRO A 342 12.74 13.94 -21.59
N GLY A 343 12.07 14.79 -22.38
CA GLY A 343 12.28 16.25 -22.37
C GLY A 343 11.87 16.91 -21.04
N GLY A 344 11.01 16.24 -20.27
CA GLY A 344 10.63 16.60 -18.89
C GLY A 344 11.41 15.83 -17.82
N LEU A 345 12.48 15.11 -18.19
CA LEU A 345 13.32 14.31 -17.29
C LEU A 345 12.58 13.14 -16.62
N LEU A 346 11.56 12.59 -17.27
CA LEU A 346 10.84 11.39 -16.83
C LEU A 346 11.26 10.16 -17.64
N ASN A 347 11.15 8.99 -17.01
CA ASN A 347 11.49 7.71 -17.64
C ASN A 347 10.43 7.33 -18.70
N PRO A 348 10.78 7.20 -20.00
CA PRO A 348 9.81 6.83 -21.03
C PRO A 348 9.23 5.42 -20.86
N ASP A 349 9.89 4.55 -20.10
CA ASP A 349 9.41 3.18 -19.83
C ASP A 349 8.49 3.11 -18.58
N ALA A 350 8.26 4.24 -17.91
CA ALA A 350 7.35 4.35 -16.77
C ALA A 350 6.09 5.13 -17.14
N ASN A 351 4.98 4.78 -16.48
CA ASN A 351 3.70 5.48 -16.61
C ASN A 351 3.51 6.45 -15.44
N TYR A 352 3.02 7.65 -15.75
CA TYR A 352 2.76 8.71 -14.79
C TYR A 352 1.32 9.19 -14.94
N SER A 353 0.61 9.34 -13.83
CA SER A 353 -0.72 9.98 -13.84
C SER A 353 -0.61 11.49 -14.03
N ILE A 354 -1.60 12.07 -14.71
CA ILE A 354 -1.78 13.51 -14.84
C ILE A 354 -2.68 13.97 -13.69
N ASN A 355 -2.07 14.53 -12.66
CA ASN A 355 -2.76 14.77 -11.39
C ASN A 355 -3.39 16.15 -11.30
N LYS A 356 -4.55 16.23 -10.65
CA LYS A 356 -5.34 17.46 -10.49
C LYS A 356 -4.82 18.36 -9.37
N ALA A 357 -4.46 17.79 -8.22
CA ALA A 357 -4.10 18.49 -7.01
C ALA A 357 -3.25 17.58 -6.10
N PRO A 358 -2.45 18.13 -5.17
CA PRO A 358 -1.69 17.32 -4.21
C PRO A 358 -2.60 16.48 -3.32
N ASP A 359 -2.05 15.35 -2.85
CA ASP A 359 -2.68 14.58 -1.79
C ASP A 359 -2.59 15.38 -0.49
N ILE A 360 -3.69 15.45 0.26
CA ILE A 360 -3.76 16.21 1.52
C ILE A 360 -3.88 15.23 2.67
N ILE A 361 -2.92 15.28 3.60
CA ILE A 361 -2.93 14.42 4.79
C ILE A 361 -3.04 15.31 6.01
N ALA A 362 -3.96 15.00 6.92
CA ALA A 362 -4.01 15.58 8.26
C ALA A 362 -3.74 14.49 9.28
N LYS A 363 -2.86 14.74 10.25
CA LYS A 363 -2.45 13.77 11.26
C LYS A 363 -2.43 14.39 12.66
N ILE A 364 -2.83 13.57 13.63
CA ILE A 364 -2.72 13.86 15.07
C ILE A 364 -1.87 12.75 15.69
N ALA A 365 -0.93 13.11 16.57
CA ALA A 365 -0.21 12.17 17.41
C ALA A 365 -0.33 12.52 18.90
N ILE A 366 -0.41 11.49 19.75
CA ILE A 366 -0.55 11.62 21.20
C ILE A 366 0.54 10.79 21.88
N GLU A 367 1.21 11.39 22.86
CA GLU A 367 2.30 10.79 23.62
C GLU A 367 2.06 10.95 25.12
N PRO A 368 1.33 10.02 25.76
CA PRO A 368 1.06 10.10 27.20
C PRO A 368 2.28 9.72 28.07
N GLY A 369 3.37 9.24 27.46
CA GLY A 369 4.64 8.89 28.13
C GLY A 369 4.95 7.39 28.19
N PHE A 370 3.98 6.52 27.86
CA PHE A 370 4.16 5.05 27.82
C PHE A 370 3.96 4.46 26.41
N GLY A 371 3.74 5.31 25.42
CA GLY A 371 3.54 4.92 24.03
C GLY A 371 3.39 6.14 23.13
N HIS A 372 3.32 5.88 21.84
CA HIS A 372 3.09 6.85 20.78
C HIS A 372 1.91 6.37 19.94
N TYR A 373 0.94 7.26 19.69
CA TYR A 373 -0.29 6.91 18.97
C TYR A 373 -0.53 7.94 17.88
N GLU A 374 -0.83 7.49 16.67
CA GLU A 374 -1.13 8.36 15.54
C GLU A 374 -2.51 8.03 14.96
N VAL A 375 -3.21 9.06 14.47
CA VAL A 375 -4.39 8.93 13.62
C VAL A 375 -4.26 9.95 12.50
N ALA A 376 -4.48 9.51 11.25
CA ALA A 376 -4.48 10.38 10.10
C ALA A 376 -5.65 10.13 9.15
N GLY A 377 -5.95 11.15 8.34
CA GLY A 377 -6.80 11.04 7.16
C GLY A 377 -6.05 11.57 5.95
N ILE A 378 -6.28 10.94 4.79
CA ILE A 378 -5.77 11.36 3.49
C ILE A 378 -6.94 11.61 2.53
N ALA A 379 -6.82 12.68 1.73
CA ALA A 379 -7.68 12.95 0.58
C ALA A 379 -6.85 13.01 -0.70
N MET A 380 -7.35 12.36 -1.75
CA MET A 380 -6.71 12.24 -3.06
C MET A 380 -7.67 12.72 -4.15
N PHE A 381 -7.11 13.35 -5.18
CA PHE A 381 -7.89 14.01 -6.24
C PHE A 381 -7.59 13.37 -7.59
N LEU A 382 -8.43 12.42 -7.96
CA LEU A 382 -8.32 11.64 -9.17
C LEU A 382 -8.92 12.41 -10.35
N ARG A 383 -8.30 12.27 -11.52
CA ARG A 383 -8.78 12.87 -12.76
C ARG A 383 -8.51 11.95 -13.93
N ASP A 384 -9.49 11.83 -14.80
CA ASP A 384 -9.36 11.21 -16.11
C ASP A 384 -10.07 12.05 -17.19
N ARG A 385 -9.74 11.74 -18.43
CA ARG A 385 -10.34 12.29 -19.64
C ARG A 385 -11.11 11.16 -20.31
N VAL A 386 -12.43 11.29 -20.35
CA VAL A 386 -13.34 10.29 -20.91
C VAL A 386 -13.70 10.66 -22.35
N TYR A 387 -13.82 9.64 -23.21
CA TYR A 387 -14.20 9.73 -24.61
C TYR A 387 -15.40 8.84 -24.90
N PRO A 388 -16.64 9.30 -24.63
CA PRO A 388 -17.85 8.48 -24.79
C PRO A 388 -18.04 7.91 -26.20
N ASN A 389 -17.52 8.60 -27.23
CA ASN A 389 -17.63 8.24 -28.65
C ASN A 389 -16.33 7.66 -29.24
N ALA A 390 -15.44 7.12 -28.40
CA ALA A 390 -14.17 6.55 -28.86
C ALA A 390 -14.35 5.36 -29.83
N SER A 391 -15.44 4.59 -29.70
CA SER A 391 -15.77 3.47 -30.60
C SER A 391 -15.93 3.91 -32.06
N THR A 392 -16.36 5.15 -32.30
CA THR A 392 -16.45 5.76 -33.64
C THR A 392 -15.22 6.59 -33.99
N LYS A 393 -14.09 6.38 -33.30
CA LYS A 393 -12.83 7.14 -33.45
C LYS A 393 -13.04 8.66 -33.36
N SER A 394 -13.96 9.10 -32.49
CA SER A 394 -14.29 10.51 -32.30
C SER A 394 -14.00 10.97 -30.89
N ALA A 395 -13.49 12.20 -30.76
CA ALA A 395 -13.35 12.89 -29.47
C ALA A 395 -14.56 13.80 -29.15
N THR A 396 -15.60 13.82 -29.98
CA THR A 396 -16.82 14.59 -29.73
C THR A 396 -17.43 14.18 -28.40
N GLY A 397 -17.76 15.16 -27.56
CA GLY A 397 -18.35 14.92 -26.23
C GLY A 397 -17.35 14.45 -25.18
N ALA A 398 -16.04 14.43 -25.47
CA ALA A 398 -15.04 14.11 -24.45
C ALA A 398 -15.05 15.14 -23.32
N TYR A 399 -14.93 14.67 -22.08
CA TYR A 399 -14.98 15.49 -20.86
C TYR A 399 -13.94 15.02 -19.84
N ASN A 400 -13.63 15.88 -18.86
CA ASN A 400 -12.80 15.48 -17.72
C ASN A 400 -13.71 14.98 -16.61
N ASP A 401 -13.44 13.80 -16.08
CA ASP A 401 -14.08 13.28 -14.88
C ASP A 401 -13.14 13.48 -13.69
N ASP A 402 -13.70 13.94 -12.57
CA ASP A 402 -12.95 14.26 -11.36
C ASP A 402 -13.58 13.52 -10.18
N LYS A 403 -12.76 12.75 -9.44
CA LYS A 403 -13.21 12.03 -8.23
C LYS A 403 -12.34 12.37 -7.03
N VAL A 404 -12.94 12.33 -5.85
CA VAL A 404 -12.21 12.44 -4.58
C VAL A 404 -12.24 11.08 -3.91
N ALA A 405 -11.07 10.57 -3.57
CA ALA A 405 -10.90 9.37 -2.77
C ALA A 405 -10.27 9.75 -1.43
N GLY A 406 -10.37 8.87 -0.44
CA GLY A 406 -9.74 9.11 0.84
C GLY A 406 -9.66 7.86 1.70
N ALA A 407 -8.78 7.93 2.70
CA ALA A 407 -8.53 6.85 3.62
C ALA A 407 -8.20 7.38 5.02
N VAL A 408 -8.29 6.49 5.99
CA VAL A 408 -7.92 6.75 7.39
C VAL A 408 -6.81 5.81 7.81
N GLU A 409 -5.92 6.31 8.65
CA GLU A 409 -4.79 5.60 9.20
C GLU A 409 -4.81 5.69 10.72
N GLY A 410 -4.35 4.62 11.37
CA GLY A 410 -4.13 4.60 12.80
C GLY A 410 -2.92 3.74 13.15
N ALA A 411 -2.11 4.23 14.08
CA ALA A 411 -0.93 3.55 14.55
C ALA A 411 -0.74 3.67 16.07
N ALA A 412 -0.08 2.68 16.65
CA ALA A 412 0.28 2.65 18.06
C ALA A 412 1.62 1.94 18.25
N TRP A 413 2.52 2.54 19.03
CA TRP A 413 3.84 2.04 19.35
C TRP A 413 4.05 2.01 20.87
N PHE A 414 4.47 0.86 21.39
CA PHE A 414 4.59 0.58 22.81
C PHE A 414 6.00 0.10 23.17
N PRO A 415 6.88 1.00 23.67
CA PRO A 415 8.17 0.60 24.21
C PRO A 415 8.04 0.13 25.66
N PHE A 416 8.47 -1.09 25.95
CA PHE A 416 8.46 -1.71 27.28
C PHE A 416 9.87 -1.85 27.85
N LYS A 417 9.98 -1.84 29.20
CA LYS A 417 11.26 -2.02 29.93
C LYS A 417 12.39 -1.15 29.35
N LYS A 418 12.13 0.16 29.21
CA LYS A 418 13.05 1.15 28.62
C LYS A 418 13.44 0.83 27.16
N GLY A 419 12.49 0.31 26.37
CA GLY A 419 12.69 0.00 24.95
C GLY A 419 13.41 -1.33 24.70
N LEU A 420 13.54 -2.20 25.71
CA LEU A 420 14.06 -3.55 25.50
C LEU A 420 13.13 -4.36 24.58
N TYR A 421 11.82 -4.11 24.68
CA TYR A 421 10.82 -4.67 23.78
C TYR A 421 10.01 -3.53 23.18
N ASN A 422 9.78 -3.56 21.87
CA ASN A 422 8.84 -2.67 21.21
C ASN A 422 7.75 -3.48 20.53
N ILE A 423 6.51 -3.03 20.67
CA ILE A 423 5.35 -3.59 19.97
C ILE A 423 4.72 -2.45 19.18
N GLY A 424 4.46 -2.67 17.91
CA GLY A 424 3.80 -1.70 17.04
C GLY A 424 2.62 -2.29 16.30
N PHE A 425 1.63 -1.46 16.03
CA PHE A 425 0.50 -1.76 15.17
C PHE A 425 0.21 -0.55 14.31
N ARG A 426 -0.01 -0.76 13.01
CA ARG A 426 -0.48 0.29 12.10
C ARG A 426 -1.43 -0.26 11.07
N GLY A 427 -2.34 0.57 10.60
CA GLY A 427 -3.30 0.23 9.57
C GLY A 427 -3.75 1.45 8.78
N LEU A 428 -3.90 1.30 7.47
CA LEU A 428 -4.43 2.28 6.53
C LEU A 428 -5.56 1.62 5.75
N TYR A 429 -6.75 2.22 5.77
CA TYR A 429 -7.94 1.69 5.11
C TYR A 429 -8.75 2.79 4.43
N GLY A 430 -9.13 2.56 3.18
CA GLY A 430 -9.97 3.48 2.44
C GLY A 430 -9.82 3.29 0.93
N GLN A 431 -10.03 4.35 0.17
CA GLN A 431 -10.00 4.30 -1.28
C GLN A 431 -8.71 4.89 -1.85
N SER A 432 -8.18 4.24 -2.89
CA SER A 432 -7.05 4.71 -3.70
C SER A 432 -5.74 4.93 -2.96
N VAL A 433 -5.46 4.06 -1.98
CA VAL A 433 -4.21 4.11 -1.20
C VAL A 433 -3.35 2.85 -1.34
N GLY A 434 -3.60 2.04 -2.37
CA GLY A 434 -2.83 0.83 -2.67
C GLY A 434 -1.34 1.11 -2.90
N ARG A 435 -0.99 2.27 -3.48
CA ARG A 435 0.42 2.69 -3.69
C ARG A 435 1.18 2.99 -2.41
N TYR A 436 0.48 3.24 -1.30
CA TYR A 436 1.09 3.51 0.00
C TYR A 436 1.49 2.22 0.73
N GLY A 437 0.96 1.06 0.31
CA GLY A 437 1.41 -0.23 0.81
C GLY A 437 2.70 -0.69 0.11
N SER A 438 3.54 -1.41 0.85
CA SER A 438 4.82 -1.94 0.33
C SER A 438 4.65 -2.87 -0.87
N SER A 439 3.48 -3.45 -1.04
CA SER A 439 3.18 -4.35 -2.17
C SER A 439 2.95 -3.66 -3.52
N GLY A 440 2.67 -2.34 -3.54
CA GLY A 440 2.34 -1.63 -4.79
C GLY A 440 1.06 -2.14 -5.46
N LEU A 441 0.00 -2.35 -4.66
CA LEU A 441 -1.32 -2.71 -5.19
C LEU A 441 -1.99 -1.51 -5.87
N PRO A 442 -2.90 -1.72 -6.83
CA PRO A 442 -3.51 -0.62 -7.57
C PRO A 442 -4.41 0.26 -6.69
N ASP A 443 -4.39 1.57 -6.98
CA ASP A 443 -5.26 2.58 -6.35
C ASP A 443 -6.63 2.64 -7.03
N THR A 444 -6.67 2.40 -8.35
CA THR A 444 -7.88 2.54 -9.16
C THR A 444 -7.98 1.47 -10.24
N THR A 445 -9.20 1.31 -10.74
CA THR A 445 -9.52 0.67 -12.00
C THR A 445 -10.45 1.57 -12.80
N VAL A 446 -11.25 1.03 -13.73
CA VAL A 446 -12.15 1.81 -14.58
C VAL A 446 -13.53 1.18 -14.73
N HIS A 447 -14.55 2.01 -14.87
CA HIS A 447 -15.88 1.62 -15.30
C HIS A 447 -15.94 1.38 -16.82
N PRO A 448 -16.95 0.66 -17.34
CA PRO A 448 -17.11 0.47 -18.79
C PRO A 448 -17.24 1.79 -19.58
N ASP A 449 -17.73 2.86 -18.96
CA ASP A 449 -17.87 4.18 -19.57
C ASP A 449 -16.56 4.99 -19.67
N GLY A 450 -15.48 4.49 -19.08
CA GLY A 450 -14.16 5.12 -19.08
C GLY A 450 -13.84 5.93 -17.81
N THR A 451 -14.80 6.16 -16.92
CA THR A 451 -14.54 6.89 -15.67
C THR A 451 -13.74 6.04 -14.68
N LEU A 452 -12.82 6.65 -13.92
CA LEU A 452 -12.00 5.91 -12.95
C LEU A 452 -12.84 5.34 -11.79
N ALA A 453 -12.55 4.13 -11.35
CA ALA A 453 -13.18 3.49 -10.19
C ALA A 453 -12.16 3.33 -9.04
N PRO A 454 -12.26 4.13 -7.95
CA PRO A 454 -11.40 3.97 -6.77
C PRO A 454 -11.51 2.57 -6.16
N LEU A 455 -10.37 1.91 -5.94
CA LEU A 455 -10.32 0.62 -5.26
C LEU A 455 -10.27 0.83 -3.76
N HIS A 456 -10.98 -0.02 -3.00
CA HIS A 456 -10.83 -0.06 -1.55
C HIS A 456 -9.57 -0.84 -1.20
N ASN A 457 -8.62 -0.20 -0.54
CA ASN A 457 -7.35 -0.77 -0.14
C ASN A 457 -7.25 -0.90 1.39
N LEU A 458 -6.46 -1.86 1.83
CA LEU A 458 -6.05 -2.02 3.22
C LEU A 458 -4.55 -2.32 3.25
N SER A 459 -3.81 -1.67 4.13
CA SER A 459 -2.43 -2.02 4.50
C SER A 459 -2.36 -2.09 6.01
N ALA A 460 -1.86 -3.19 6.58
CA ALA A 460 -1.72 -3.32 8.03
C ALA A 460 -0.48 -4.10 8.42
N LEU A 461 0.20 -3.67 9.48
CA LEU A 461 1.42 -4.27 9.99
C LEU A 461 1.40 -4.34 11.52
N GLY A 462 1.69 -5.51 12.05
CA GLY A 462 2.07 -5.70 13.44
C GLY A 462 3.59 -5.92 13.56
N SER A 463 4.21 -5.32 14.57
CA SER A 463 5.64 -5.45 14.83
C SER A 463 5.96 -5.87 16.26
N LEU A 464 6.97 -6.73 16.38
CA LEU A 464 7.60 -7.13 17.63
C LEU A 464 9.10 -6.98 17.48
N GLU A 465 9.73 -6.25 18.40
CA GLU A 465 11.17 -6.00 18.39
C GLU A 465 11.75 -6.23 19.77
N PHE A 466 12.94 -6.84 19.81
CA PHE A 466 13.66 -7.16 21.03
C PHE A 466 15.13 -6.74 20.90
N HIS A 467 15.63 -5.96 21.87
CA HIS A 467 16.91 -5.25 21.78
C HIS A 467 17.92 -5.63 22.90
N PRO A 468 18.30 -6.91 23.08
CA PRO A 468 19.26 -7.31 24.10
C PRO A 468 20.71 -6.96 23.73
N GLY A 469 21.18 -5.82 24.22
CA GLY A 469 22.61 -5.46 24.18
C GLY A 469 23.14 -5.23 22.77
N LYS A 470 23.78 -6.25 22.18
CA LYS A 470 24.38 -6.20 20.83
C LYS A 470 23.51 -6.81 19.74
N LEU A 471 22.44 -7.50 20.14
CA LEU A 471 21.54 -8.20 19.25
C LEU A 471 20.22 -7.44 19.20
N ASP A 472 19.70 -7.25 18.00
CA ASP A 472 18.35 -6.79 17.72
C ASP A 472 17.63 -7.94 17.01
N VAL A 473 16.47 -8.38 17.50
CA VAL A 473 15.64 -9.42 16.88
C VAL A 473 14.28 -8.81 16.57
N TYR A 474 13.73 -9.12 15.41
CA TYR A 474 12.42 -8.61 15.01
C TYR A 474 11.55 -9.68 14.39
N TYR A 475 10.25 -9.48 14.54
CA TYR A 475 9.21 -10.20 13.83
C TYR A 475 8.15 -9.21 13.35
N TYR A 476 7.84 -9.26 12.06
CA TYR A 476 6.78 -8.48 11.46
C TYR A 476 5.77 -9.40 10.78
N TYR A 477 4.49 -9.09 10.96
CA TYR A 477 3.40 -9.75 10.25
C TYR A 477 2.49 -8.68 9.69
N GLY A 478 2.32 -8.68 8.38
CA GLY A 478 1.54 -7.66 7.71
C GLY A 478 0.99 -8.11 6.39
N GLY A 479 0.14 -7.26 5.82
CA GLY A 479 -0.39 -7.48 4.50
C GLY A 479 -1.02 -6.24 3.87
N ASP A 480 -1.08 -6.30 2.54
CA ASP A 480 -1.75 -5.33 1.69
C ASP A 480 -2.91 -6.04 0.97
N TYR A 481 -4.01 -5.32 0.74
CA TYR A 481 -5.21 -5.81 0.08
C TYR A 481 -5.76 -4.78 -0.91
N ALA A 482 -6.27 -5.28 -2.04
CA ALA A 482 -7.00 -4.50 -3.05
C ALA A 482 -8.38 -5.11 -3.28
N GLY A 483 -9.40 -4.31 -3.01
CA GLY A 483 -10.79 -4.62 -3.20
C GLY A 483 -11.15 -4.85 -4.66
N ARG A 484 -12.19 -5.65 -4.89
CA ARG A 484 -12.75 -5.89 -6.22
C ARG A 484 -13.59 -4.68 -6.65
N ALA A 485 -13.45 -4.27 -7.89
CA ALA A 485 -14.36 -3.35 -8.56
C ALA A 485 -14.57 -3.87 -9.98
N ALA A 486 -15.63 -4.66 -10.17
CA ALA A 486 -15.89 -5.39 -11.40
C ALA A 486 -17.27 -5.06 -11.96
N TYR A 487 -17.34 -4.83 -13.26
CA TYR A 487 -18.52 -4.39 -13.99
C TYR A 487 -18.70 -5.24 -15.25
N LEU A 488 -19.87 -5.14 -15.88
CA LEU A 488 -20.11 -5.69 -17.22
C LEU A 488 -20.25 -4.55 -18.22
N ASN A 489 -19.62 -4.69 -19.38
CA ASN A 489 -19.89 -3.78 -20.49
C ASN A 489 -21.21 -4.16 -21.21
N THR A 490 -21.58 -3.38 -22.22
CA THR A 490 -22.82 -3.59 -23.00
C THR A 490 -22.87 -4.94 -23.73
N SER A 491 -21.72 -5.61 -23.93
CA SER A 491 -21.61 -6.95 -24.52
C SER A 491 -21.57 -8.07 -23.47
N GLY A 492 -21.83 -7.74 -22.19
CA GLY A 492 -21.79 -8.69 -21.08
C GLY A 492 -20.38 -9.17 -20.70
N GLN A 493 -19.32 -8.51 -21.19
CA GLN A 493 -17.94 -8.87 -20.87
C GLN A 493 -17.47 -8.14 -19.60
N PRO A 494 -16.63 -8.79 -18.77
CA PRO A 494 -16.14 -8.19 -17.54
C PRO A 494 -15.16 -7.03 -17.79
N VAL A 495 -15.29 -5.98 -16.99
CA VAL A 495 -14.41 -4.80 -16.95
C VAL A 495 -14.04 -4.50 -15.50
N GLY A 496 -12.82 -4.00 -15.27
CA GLY A 496 -12.37 -3.52 -13.97
C GLY A 496 -11.38 -4.47 -13.30
N TYR A 497 -11.34 -4.51 -11.97
CA TYR A 497 -10.37 -5.26 -11.19
C TYR A 497 -10.99 -6.43 -10.43
N GLY A 498 -10.42 -7.62 -10.61
CA GLY A 498 -10.75 -8.81 -9.86
C GLY A 498 -12.09 -9.43 -10.23
N SER A 499 -12.62 -9.28 -11.44
CA SER A 499 -13.91 -9.88 -11.85
C SER A 499 -13.93 -11.41 -11.72
N PRO A 500 -15.04 -12.04 -11.30
CA PRO A 500 -15.10 -13.50 -11.21
C PRO A 500 -15.22 -14.16 -12.60
N LEU A 501 -15.48 -13.35 -13.63
CA LEU A 501 -15.57 -13.79 -15.02
C LEU A 501 -14.22 -13.70 -15.76
N PHE A 502 -13.19 -13.09 -15.15
CA PHE A 502 -11.85 -13.12 -15.72
C PHE A 502 -11.28 -14.54 -15.69
N SER A 503 -10.52 -14.88 -16.74
CA SER A 503 -9.96 -16.22 -16.85
C SER A 503 -8.66 -16.35 -16.09
N ASN A 504 -8.62 -17.33 -15.18
CA ASN A 504 -7.44 -17.85 -14.52
C ASN A 504 -7.15 -19.29 -14.96
N SER A 505 -7.81 -19.79 -16.01
CA SER A 505 -7.73 -21.20 -16.40
C SER A 505 -6.34 -21.64 -16.83
N GLY A 506 -5.49 -20.72 -17.28
CA GLY A 506 -4.10 -21.02 -17.63
C GLY A 506 -3.08 -20.58 -16.58
N CYS A 507 -3.50 -20.11 -15.39
CA CYS A 507 -2.55 -19.71 -14.34
C CYS A 507 -1.75 -20.87 -13.75
N ASN A 508 -2.19 -22.11 -13.98
CA ASN A 508 -1.52 -23.35 -13.56
C ASN A 508 -0.91 -24.12 -14.74
N THR A 509 -0.86 -23.53 -15.93
CA THR A 509 -0.34 -24.18 -17.14
C THR A 509 0.89 -23.46 -17.64
N GLU A 510 2.04 -24.12 -17.60
CA GLU A 510 3.30 -23.56 -18.10
C GLU A 510 3.24 -23.32 -19.61
N THR A 511 3.86 -22.22 -20.05
CA THR A 511 3.95 -21.85 -21.46
C THR A 511 5.39 -21.84 -21.92
N PRO A 512 5.67 -22.19 -23.19
CA PRO A 512 7.02 -22.15 -23.74
C PRO A 512 7.57 -20.71 -23.75
N PRO A 513 8.91 -20.53 -23.74
CA PRO A 513 9.52 -19.21 -23.84
C PRO A 513 9.13 -18.51 -25.15
N SER A 514 9.21 -17.18 -25.14
CA SER A 514 9.06 -16.34 -26.33
C SER A 514 10.18 -16.61 -27.34
N SER A 515 10.19 -15.91 -28.48
CA SER A 515 11.25 -16.01 -29.51
C SER A 515 12.65 -15.55 -29.04
N SER A 516 12.83 -15.22 -27.75
CA SER A 516 14.08 -14.81 -27.12
C SER A 516 14.32 -15.61 -25.84
N PRO A 517 15.56 -16.05 -25.56
CA PRO A 517 15.91 -16.73 -24.30
C PRO A 517 15.76 -15.83 -23.07
N TYR A 518 15.57 -14.51 -23.25
CA TYR A 518 15.31 -13.54 -22.17
C TYR A 518 13.83 -13.29 -21.92
N GLY A 519 12.93 -13.93 -22.68
CA GLY A 519 11.50 -13.80 -22.49
C GLY A 519 10.90 -15.14 -22.05
N PRO A 520 10.83 -15.42 -20.73
CA PRO A 520 10.11 -16.59 -20.25
C PRO A 520 8.66 -16.57 -20.73
N GLY A 521 8.05 -17.75 -20.87
CA GLY A 521 6.68 -17.87 -21.32
C GLY A 521 5.72 -17.10 -20.41
N SER A 522 4.86 -16.28 -20.99
CA SER A 522 3.76 -15.63 -20.25
C SER A 522 2.60 -16.61 -20.14
N LEU A 523 2.00 -16.72 -18.96
CA LEU A 523 0.86 -17.61 -18.72
C LEU A 523 -0.35 -17.14 -19.55
N SER A 524 -0.74 -17.92 -20.54
CA SER A 524 -1.91 -17.62 -21.38
C SER A 524 -3.20 -17.78 -20.57
N SER A 525 -4.22 -16.94 -20.79
CA SER A 525 -5.49 -17.02 -20.06
C SER A 525 -5.32 -17.03 -18.54
N CYS A 526 -4.37 -16.24 -18.05
CA CYS A 526 -4.13 -16.00 -16.64
C CYS A 526 -4.23 -14.51 -16.32
N THR A 527 -5.39 -14.07 -15.82
CA THR A 527 -5.58 -12.69 -15.37
C THR A 527 -4.88 -12.46 -14.02
N GLY A 528 -5.09 -13.33 -13.04
CA GLY A 528 -4.30 -13.38 -11.81
C GLY A 528 -4.29 -12.08 -10.97
N ASP A 529 -5.39 -11.32 -10.95
CA ASP A 529 -5.49 -10.06 -10.19
C ASP A 529 -5.24 -10.27 -8.70
N THR A 530 -4.17 -9.68 -8.17
CA THR A 530 -3.76 -9.84 -6.77
C THR A 530 -4.78 -9.22 -5.81
N ARG A 531 -5.43 -10.06 -4.99
CA ARG A 531 -6.34 -9.60 -3.95
C ARG A 531 -5.60 -9.17 -2.70
N ALA A 532 -4.63 -9.98 -2.26
CA ALA A 532 -3.92 -9.77 -1.02
C ALA A 532 -2.49 -10.29 -1.11
N LEU A 533 -1.59 -9.61 -0.41
CA LEU A 533 -0.21 -10.01 -0.16
C LEU A 533 -0.01 -10.01 1.35
N THR A 534 0.48 -11.11 1.90
CA THR A 534 0.77 -11.23 3.33
C THR A 534 2.18 -11.77 3.53
N ALA A 535 2.91 -11.24 4.50
CA ALA A 535 4.27 -11.66 4.79
C ALA A 535 4.48 -11.91 6.28
N HIS A 536 5.35 -12.88 6.56
CA HIS A 536 5.95 -13.09 7.87
C HIS A 536 7.44 -12.85 7.75
N ASP A 537 7.92 -11.75 8.32
CA ASP A 537 9.33 -11.41 8.33
C ASP A 537 9.91 -11.66 9.71
N VAL A 538 10.95 -12.48 9.78
CA VAL A 538 11.74 -12.67 11.01
C VAL A 538 13.20 -12.45 10.71
N GLY A 539 13.88 -11.75 11.59
CA GLY A 539 15.30 -11.52 11.39
C GLY A 539 16.00 -11.00 12.63
N PHE A 540 17.30 -10.81 12.46
CA PHE A 540 18.13 -10.22 13.49
C PHE A 540 19.22 -9.33 12.90
N TRP A 541 19.74 -8.43 13.74
CA TRP A 541 20.97 -7.69 13.53
C TRP A 541 21.89 -7.89 14.73
N TYR A 542 23.13 -8.26 14.48
CA TYR A 542 24.17 -8.41 15.50
C TYR A 542 25.28 -7.38 15.29
N SER A 543 25.56 -6.59 16.31
CA SER A 543 26.63 -5.59 16.31
C SER A 543 27.95 -6.20 16.82
N PHE A 544 28.87 -6.58 15.92
CA PHE A 544 30.21 -7.04 16.31
C PHE A 544 31.00 -5.92 16.99
N TYR A 545 30.90 -4.72 16.43
CA TYR A 545 31.56 -3.52 16.90
C TYR A 545 30.58 -2.35 16.95
N ARG A 546 30.67 -1.57 18.02
CA ARG A 546 29.98 -0.29 18.19
C ARG A 546 30.91 0.61 19.00
N GLY A 547 31.32 1.73 18.43
CA GLY A 547 32.23 2.66 19.09
C GLY A 547 32.43 3.95 18.31
N SER A 548 33.44 4.72 18.68
CA SER A 548 33.75 6.03 18.07
C SER A 548 34.15 5.95 16.59
N LYS A 549 34.44 4.75 16.07
CA LYS A 549 34.79 4.52 14.66
C LYS A 549 33.62 3.92 13.87
N GLY A 550 32.40 4.08 14.33
CA GLY A 550 31.20 3.59 13.66
C GLY A 550 30.65 2.30 14.24
N LYS A 551 29.85 1.59 13.44
CA LYS A 551 29.18 0.35 13.85
C LYS A 551 29.28 -0.69 12.76
N LEU A 552 29.76 -1.88 13.12
CA LEU A 552 29.84 -3.03 12.22
C LEU A 552 28.76 -4.03 12.62
N VAL A 553 27.85 -4.34 11.70
CA VAL A 553 26.74 -5.25 11.95
C VAL A 553 26.63 -6.31 10.88
N TYR A 554 26.09 -7.47 11.27
CA TYR A 554 25.59 -8.49 10.37
C TYR A 554 24.12 -8.74 10.68
N GLY A 555 23.33 -9.02 9.66
CA GLY A 555 21.93 -9.40 9.83
C GLY A 555 21.53 -10.51 8.88
N MET A 556 20.48 -11.23 9.30
CA MET A 556 19.76 -12.19 8.48
C MET A 556 18.27 -11.91 8.58
N GLN A 557 17.56 -12.16 7.48
CA GLN A 557 16.10 -12.08 7.39
C GLN A 557 15.60 -13.33 6.69
N TYR A 558 14.47 -13.84 7.14
CA TYR A 558 13.62 -14.79 6.42
C TYR A 558 12.24 -14.13 6.23
N ASP A 559 11.73 -14.20 5.01
CA ASP A 559 10.37 -13.78 4.62
C ASP A 559 9.61 -14.99 4.09
N TYR A 560 8.43 -15.24 4.66
CA TYR A 560 7.42 -16.11 4.09
C TYR A 560 6.29 -15.27 3.50
N MET A 561 6.25 -15.20 2.16
CA MET A 561 5.35 -14.34 1.41
C MET A 561 4.24 -15.17 0.77
N GLN A 562 2.98 -14.71 0.89
CA GLN A 562 1.84 -15.25 0.16
C GLN A 562 1.15 -14.19 -0.69
N ARG A 563 1.09 -14.43 -2.00
CA ARG A 563 0.31 -13.67 -2.98
C ARG A 563 -0.96 -14.45 -3.30
N LYS A 564 -2.11 -13.89 -2.95
CA LYS A 564 -3.44 -14.48 -3.18
C LYS A 564 -4.21 -13.64 -4.18
N THR A 565 -4.71 -14.24 -5.26
CA THR A 565 -5.50 -13.50 -6.25
C THR A 565 -6.98 -13.47 -5.91
N TRP A 566 -7.75 -12.72 -6.69
CA TRP A 566 -9.18 -12.92 -6.80
C TRP A 566 -9.48 -14.24 -7.53
N ALA A 567 -10.55 -14.92 -7.11
CA ALA A 567 -11.09 -16.05 -7.84
C ALA A 567 -11.71 -15.59 -9.16
N GLY A 568 -11.47 -16.38 -10.21
CA GLY A 568 -11.99 -16.21 -11.57
C GLY A 568 -12.32 -17.56 -12.19
N VAL A 569 -12.63 -17.57 -13.49
CA VAL A 569 -12.89 -18.80 -14.25
C VAL A 569 -11.61 -19.65 -14.25
N GLY A 570 -11.69 -20.91 -13.83
CA GLY A 570 -10.52 -21.79 -13.70
C GLY A 570 -9.77 -21.69 -12.36
N GLY A 571 -10.27 -20.89 -11.41
CA GLY A 571 -9.86 -20.95 -10.00
C GLY A 571 -9.27 -19.66 -9.45
N GLN A 572 -8.57 -19.81 -8.31
CA GLN A 572 -7.94 -18.74 -7.56
C GLN A 572 -6.44 -19.07 -7.40
N PRO A 573 -5.59 -18.72 -8.37
CA PRO A 573 -4.17 -18.99 -8.28
C PRO A 573 -3.54 -18.25 -7.09
N GLU A 574 -2.49 -18.85 -6.55
CA GLU A 574 -1.70 -18.27 -5.48
C GLU A 574 -0.21 -18.55 -5.70
N ALA A 575 0.62 -17.68 -5.16
CA ALA A 575 2.07 -17.89 -5.11
C ALA A 575 2.53 -17.75 -3.67
N THR A 576 3.31 -18.73 -3.21
CA THR A 576 4.01 -18.68 -1.92
C THR A 576 5.49 -18.67 -2.20
N ASP A 577 6.23 -17.76 -1.59
CA ASP A 577 7.68 -17.62 -1.78
C ASP A 577 8.38 -17.60 -0.43
N ASN A 578 9.46 -18.38 -0.34
CA ASN A 578 10.36 -18.41 0.81
C ASN A 578 11.63 -17.68 0.40
N MET A 579 11.98 -16.64 1.13
CA MET A 579 13.10 -15.79 0.76
C MET A 579 14.00 -15.54 1.97
N PHE A 580 15.31 -15.48 1.72
CA PHE A 580 16.34 -15.26 2.72
C PHE A 580 17.22 -14.08 2.30
N TRP A 581 17.54 -13.20 3.24
CA TRP A 581 18.52 -12.14 3.03
C TRP A 581 19.62 -12.22 4.06
N THR A 582 20.80 -11.78 3.65
CA THR A 582 21.88 -11.46 4.57
C THR A 582 22.42 -10.07 4.27
N SER A 583 22.94 -9.41 5.30
CA SER A 583 23.51 -8.07 5.18
C SER A 583 24.69 -7.91 6.12
N PHE A 584 25.79 -7.39 5.60
CA PHE A 584 26.92 -6.91 6.38
C PHE A 584 27.07 -5.43 6.16
N ARG A 585 26.96 -4.62 7.23
CA ARG A 585 26.97 -3.16 7.13
C ARG A 585 28.01 -2.53 8.03
N TYR A 586 28.75 -1.57 7.46
CA TYR A 586 29.56 -0.62 8.21
C TYR A 586 28.86 0.74 8.20
N TYR A 587 28.34 1.14 9.35
CA TYR A 587 27.76 2.47 9.56
C TYR A 587 28.87 3.45 9.92
N LEU A 588 28.83 4.60 9.26
CA LEU A 588 29.70 5.72 9.59
C LEU A 588 29.41 6.22 11.03
N PRO A 589 30.44 6.73 11.73
CA PRO A 589 30.31 7.23 13.11
C PRO A 589 29.33 8.38 13.28
#